data_AF-A0A939Z9D1-F1
#
_entry.id   AF-A0A939Z9D1-F1
#
_cell.length_a   1.000
_cell.length_b   1.000
_cell.length_c   1.000
_cell.angle_alpha   90.00
_cell.angle_beta   90.00
_cell.angle_gamma   90.00
#
_symmetry.space_group_name_H-M   'P 1'
#
loop_
_entity.id
_entity.type
_entity.pdbx_description
1 polymer ?
#
loop_
_entity_poly.entity_id
_entity_poly.type
_entity_poly.pdbx_seq_one_letter_code
_entity_poly.pdbx_strand_id
1 'polypeptide(L)'
;MKKQTEAPKETECGSFYTQILDTDPERVNNLKVCAEALNGFEIAAGDVFSFNGAVGERTKAKGYEEARILIGDEAGCAVGGGVCQISSTLYNAAKNAGMEIVERHNHKNEVHYVPIGNDAAVSYGTLDFKFKNISENTAKIYLSVENGYVYAKICIVS
;
A
#
# COMPACT_ATOMS: atom_id res chain seq x y z
N MET A 1 -15.95 33.26 22.32
CA MET A 1 -15.09 33.22 21.12
C MET A 1 -14.72 31.77 20.85
N LYS A 2 -15.17 31.18 19.73
CA LYS A 2 -14.74 29.83 19.34
C LYS A 2 -13.35 29.98 18.71
N LYS A 3 -12.32 29.38 19.32
CA LYS A 3 -11.00 29.25 18.67
C LYS A 3 -11.21 28.36 17.45
N GLN A 4 -11.10 28.92 16.25
CA GLN A 4 -10.86 28.13 15.04
C GLN A 4 -9.47 27.54 15.20
N THR A 5 -9.40 26.23 15.44
CA THR A 5 -8.16 25.48 15.27
C THR A 5 -7.92 25.33 13.77
N GLU A 6 -6.81 25.88 13.28
CA GLU A 6 -6.32 25.64 11.92
C GLU A 6 -6.17 24.13 11.70
N ALA A 7 -6.50 23.65 10.49
CA ALA A 7 -6.27 22.25 10.15
C ALA A 7 -4.77 21.95 10.23
N PRO A 8 -4.37 20.76 10.72
CA PRO A 8 -2.96 20.37 10.78
C PRO A 8 -2.30 20.52 9.41
N LYS A 9 -1.06 21.02 9.37
CA LYS A 9 -0.34 21.16 8.11
C LYS A 9 0.25 19.81 7.74
N GLU A 10 0.04 19.37 6.50
CA GLU A 10 0.63 18.14 5.99
C GLU A 10 1.74 18.44 4.97
N THR A 11 2.90 17.81 5.16
CA THR A 11 4.07 17.94 4.26
C THR A 11 4.37 16.61 3.60
N GLU A 12 4.35 16.54 2.27
CA GLU A 12 4.74 15.33 1.54
C GLU A 12 6.24 15.04 1.71
N CYS A 13 6.57 13.83 2.14
CA CYS A 13 7.95 13.40 2.35
C CYS A 13 8.43 12.39 1.32
N GLY A 14 7.50 11.63 0.72
CA GLY A 14 7.83 10.70 -0.34
C GLY A 14 6.58 10.20 -1.05
N SER A 15 6.73 9.95 -2.34
CA SER A 15 5.67 9.43 -3.20
C SER A 15 6.22 8.45 -4.22
N PHE A 16 5.33 7.61 -4.74
CA PHE A 16 5.60 6.68 -5.81
C PHE A 16 4.31 6.32 -6.54
N TYR A 17 4.43 5.87 -7.78
CA TYR A 17 3.31 5.37 -8.55
C TYR A 17 3.70 4.17 -9.40
N THR A 18 2.70 3.37 -9.75
CA THR A 18 2.86 2.22 -10.65
C THR A 18 1.72 2.20 -11.65
N GLN A 19 1.99 1.87 -12.90
CA GLN A 19 0.94 1.57 -13.87
C GLN A 19 0.23 0.27 -13.47
N ILE A 20 -1.10 0.25 -13.52
CA ILE A 20 -1.88 -0.96 -13.25
C ILE A 20 -1.52 -2.02 -14.30
N LEU A 21 -1.21 -3.22 -13.84
CA LEU A 21 -0.70 -4.31 -14.69
C LEU A 21 -1.66 -4.68 -15.83
N ASP A 22 -2.94 -4.76 -15.53
CA ASP A 22 -4.00 -5.07 -16.49
C ASP A 22 -5.31 -4.36 -16.07
N THR A 23 -6.20 -4.15 -17.03
CA THR A 23 -7.47 -3.43 -16.82
C THR A 23 -8.62 -4.37 -16.49
N ASP A 24 -8.32 -5.56 -15.95
CA ASP A 24 -9.34 -6.50 -15.47
C ASP A 24 -10.19 -5.82 -14.38
N PRO A 25 -11.52 -5.75 -14.52
CA PRO A 25 -12.38 -5.00 -13.60
C PRO A 25 -12.22 -5.45 -12.14
N GLU A 26 -12.14 -6.76 -11.91
CA GLU A 26 -12.03 -7.38 -10.59
C GLU A 26 -10.68 -7.03 -9.94
N ARG A 27 -9.60 -7.05 -10.72
CA ARG A 27 -8.30 -6.57 -10.26
C ARG A 27 -8.33 -5.09 -9.89
N VAL A 28 -8.88 -4.25 -10.75
CA VAL A 28 -8.97 -2.80 -10.51
C VAL A 28 -9.83 -2.52 -9.27
N ASN A 29 -10.93 -3.25 -9.07
CA ASN A 29 -11.74 -3.18 -7.86
C ASN A 29 -10.94 -3.57 -6.61
N ASN A 30 -10.22 -4.69 -6.64
CA ASN A 30 -9.35 -5.11 -5.52
C ASN A 30 -8.31 -4.06 -5.14
N LEU A 31 -7.69 -3.40 -6.13
CA LEU A 31 -6.76 -2.30 -5.90
C LEU A 31 -7.44 -1.12 -5.21
N LYS A 32 -8.65 -0.73 -5.66
CA LYS A 32 -9.43 0.36 -5.06
C LYS A 32 -9.83 0.05 -3.62
N VAL A 33 -10.41 -1.13 -3.36
CA VAL A 33 -10.80 -1.57 -2.01
C VAL A 33 -9.60 -1.54 -1.06
N CYS A 34 -8.44 -2.02 -1.51
CA CYS A 34 -7.23 -2.00 -0.69
C CYS A 34 -6.66 -0.59 -0.49
N ALA A 35 -6.70 0.27 -1.52
CA ALA A 35 -6.26 1.65 -1.42
C ALA A 35 -7.15 2.45 -0.45
N GLU A 36 -8.46 2.29 -0.54
CA GLU A 36 -9.43 2.93 0.36
C GLU A 36 -9.23 2.52 1.82
N ALA A 37 -8.92 1.25 2.08
CA ALA A 37 -8.65 0.76 3.44
C ALA A 37 -7.40 1.40 4.08
N LEU A 38 -6.47 1.93 3.27
CA LEU A 38 -5.21 2.50 3.72
C LEU A 38 -5.14 4.02 3.57
N ASN A 39 -6.02 4.62 2.76
CA ASN A 39 -6.01 6.04 2.49
C ASN A 39 -6.41 6.82 3.74
N GLY A 40 -5.52 7.73 4.17
CA GLY A 40 -5.65 8.48 5.41
C GLY A 40 -5.17 7.75 6.66
N PHE A 41 -4.55 6.56 6.53
CA PHE A 41 -4.03 5.84 7.70
C PHE A 41 -2.92 6.62 8.39
N GLU A 42 -3.04 6.83 9.70
CA GLU A 42 -2.10 7.56 10.52
C GLU A 42 -1.17 6.62 11.31
N ILE A 43 0.11 6.99 11.40
CA ILE A 43 1.16 6.23 12.08
C ILE A 43 1.84 7.20 13.04
N ALA A 44 1.70 7.00 14.34
CA ALA A 44 2.32 7.87 15.33
C ALA A 44 3.86 7.83 15.23
N ALA A 45 4.51 8.86 15.78
CA ALA A 45 5.97 8.91 15.86
C ALA A 45 6.52 7.68 16.60
N GLY A 46 7.45 6.96 15.98
CA GLY A 46 8.05 5.74 16.53
C GLY A 46 7.25 4.44 16.31
N ASP A 47 6.01 4.52 15.83
CA ASP A 47 5.16 3.33 15.61
C ASP A 47 5.49 2.61 14.31
N VAL A 48 5.14 1.31 14.28
CA VAL A 48 5.30 0.44 13.11
C VAL A 48 3.95 0.24 12.43
N PHE A 49 3.88 0.63 11.16
CA PHE A 49 2.80 0.26 10.27
C PHE A 49 2.93 -1.21 9.84
N SER A 50 1.79 -1.90 9.78
CA SER A 50 1.67 -3.25 9.21
C SER A 50 0.59 -3.26 8.14
N PHE A 51 0.97 -3.65 6.92
CA PHE A 51 0.05 -3.69 5.79
C PHE A 51 -1.10 -4.67 6.02
N ASN A 52 -0.79 -5.89 6.48
CA ASN A 52 -1.81 -6.87 6.83
C ASN A 52 -2.58 -6.51 8.10
N GLY A 53 -1.98 -5.78 9.04
CA GLY A 53 -2.66 -5.26 10.21
C GLY A 53 -3.72 -4.21 9.85
N ALA A 54 -3.40 -3.33 8.90
CA ALA A 54 -4.31 -2.28 8.45
C ALA A 54 -5.42 -2.80 7.51
N VAL A 55 -5.08 -3.66 6.55
CA VAL A 55 -6.04 -4.17 5.54
C VAL A 55 -6.81 -5.40 6.03
N GLY A 56 -6.16 -6.26 6.81
CA GLY A 56 -6.67 -7.56 7.24
C GLY A 56 -6.77 -8.60 6.11
N GLU A 57 -7.53 -9.67 6.36
CA GLU A 57 -7.80 -10.71 5.36
C GLU A 57 -8.59 -10.16 4.16
N ARG A 58 -8.27 -10.64 2.95
CA ARG A 58 -8.94 -10.24 1.71
C ARG A 58 -10.11 -11.19 1.48
N THR A 59 -11.33 -10.69 1.69
CA THR A 59 -12.54 -11.51 1.63
C THR A 59 -13.61 -10.84 0.78
N LYS A 60 -14.50 -11.65 0.19
CA LYS A 60 -15.65 -11.13 -0.59
C LYS A 60 -16.54 -10.20 0.22
N ALA A 61 -16.69 -10.45 1.53
CA ALA A 61 -17.46 -9.60 2.44
C ALA A 61 -16.88 -8.18 2.60
N LYS A 62 -15.57 -8.01 2.38
CA LYS A 62 -14.90 -6.70 2.36
C LYS A 62 -14.90 -6.04 0.98
N GLY A 63 -15.55 -6.65 -0.02
CA GLY A 63 -15.61 -6.15 -1.39
C GLY A 63 -14.50 -6.64 -2.31
N TYR A 64 -13.63 -7.56 -1.84
CA TYR A 64 -12.63 -8.17 -2.71
C TYR A 64 -13.23 -9.21 -3.65
N GLU A 65 -12.76 -9.24 -4.87
CA GLU A 65 -13.16 -10.16 -5.93
C GLU A 65 -12.03 -11.12 -6.27
N GLU A 66 -12.38 -12.22 -6.94
CA GLU A 66 -11.39 -13.15 -7.47
C GLU A 66 -10.76 -12.53 -8.72
N ALA A 67 -9.46 -12.29 -8.65
CA ALA A 67 -8.69 -11.75 -9.76
C ALA A 67 -7.45 -12.62 -9.99
N ARG A 68 -6.87 -12.48 -11.19
CA ARG A 68 -5.70 -13.25 -11.59
C ARG A 68 -4.52 -12.97 -10.65
N ILE A 69 -3.82 -14.05 -10.29
CA ILE A 69 -2.57 -14.04 -9.54
C ILE A 69 -1.53 -14.90 -10.24
N LEU A 70 -0.25 -14.66 -9.92
CA LEU A 70 0.85 -15.53 -10.30
C LEU A 70 1.25 -16.37 -9.08
N ILE A 71 1.17 -17.70 -9.21
CA ILE A 71 1.59 -18.66 -8.19
C ILE A 71 2.82 -19.39 -8.73
N GLY A 72 4.02 -18.87 -8.44
CA GLY A 72 5.20 -19.31 -9.17
C GLY A 72 5.02 -19.03 -10.66
N ASP A 73 5.23 -20.04 -11.50
CA ASP A 73 5.13 -19.92 -12.96
C ASP A 73 3.71 -20.14 -13.51
N GLU A 74 2.76 -20.46 -12.63
CA GLU A 74 1.37 -20.74 -13.01
C GLU A 74 0.46 -19.54 -12.77
N ALA A 75 -0.45 -19.31 -13.72
CA ALA A 75 -1.53 -18.36 -13.55
C ALA A 75 -2.68 -19.02 -12.77
N GLY A 76 -3.12 -18.37 -11.71
CA GLY A 76 -4.30 -18.76 -10.93
C GLY A 76 -5.22 -17.58 -10.67
N CYS A 77 -6.28 -17.80 -9.90
CA CYS A 77 -7.15 -16.74 -9.39
C CYS A 77 -7.25 -16.85 -7.86
N ALA A 78 -7.31 -15.71 -7.18
CA ALA A 78 -7.57 -15.65 -5.75
C ALA A 78 -8.33 -14.38 -5.38
N VAL A 79 -9.08 -14.45 -4.29
CA VAL A 79 -9.74 -13.26 -3.71
C VAL A 79 -8.68 -12.25 -3.29
N GLY A 80 -8.81 -11.01 -3.76
CA GLY A 80 -7.82 -9.97 -3.51
C GLY A 80 -6.59 -10.04 -4.43
N GLY A 81 -6.68 -10.76 -5.55
CA GLY A 81 -5.66 -10.73 -6.59
C GLY A 81 -5.32 -9.29 -7.00
N GLY A 82 -4.02 -8.99 -7.10
CA GLY A 82 -3.50 -7.65 -7.43
C GLY A 82 -3.05 -6.81 -6.23
N VAL A 83 -3.44 -7.15 -4.99
CA VAL A 83 -3.12 -6.35 -3.79
C VAL A 83 -1.61 -6.15 -3.55
N CYS A 84 -0.76 -7.10 -3.97
CA CYS A 84 0.70 -6.92 -3.89
C CYS A 84 1.22 -5.70 -4.68
N GLN A 85 0.45 -5.20 -5.65
CA GLN A 85 0.80 -3.95 -6.32
C GLN A 85 0.67 -2.76 -5.38
N ILE A 86 -0.37 -2.71 -4.54
CA ILE A 86 -0.55 -1.65 -3.54
C ILE A 86 0.62 -1.66 -2.53
N SER A 87 1.00 -2.84 -2.02
CA SER A 87 2.13 -2.94 -1.08
C SER A 87 3.46 -2.56 -1.72
N SER A 88 3.74 -2.95 -2.98
CA SER A 88 4.94 -2.52 -3.70
C SER A 88 4.96 -1.01 -3.93
N THR A 89 3.84 -0.39 -4.32
CA THR A 89 3.76 1.07 -4.52
C THR A 89 3.98 1.81 -3.20
N LEU A 90 3.32 1.35 -2.13
CA LEU A 90 3.48 1.94 -0.80
C LEU A 90 4.90 1.76 -0.26
N TYR A 91 5.54 0.61 -0.49
CA TYR A 91 6.93 0.36 -0.10
C TYR A 91 7.89 1.38 -0.70
N ASN A 92 7.75 1.69 -1.99
CA ASN A 92 8.60 2.68 -2.62
C ASN A 92 8.33 4.10 -2.10
N ALA A 93 7.06 4.44 -1.84
CA ALA A 93 6.73 5.72 -1.20
C ALA A 93 7.33 5.82 0.23
N ALA A 94 7.26 4.75 1.03
CA ALA A 94 7.87 4.68 2.36
C ALA A 94 9.39 4.82 2.33
N LYS A 95 10.05 4.11 1.40
CA LYS A 95 11.48 4.23 1.17
C LYS A 95 11.87 5.66 0.76
N ASN A 96 11.12 6.26 -0.17
CA ASN A 96 11.37 7.64 -0.61
C ASN A 96 11.13 8.66 0.50
N ALA A 97 10.18 8.39 1.40
CA ALA A 97 9.89 9.21 2.58
C ALA A 97 10.91 9.04 3.72
N GLY A 98 11.92 8.19 3.56
CA GLY A 98 12.94 7.93 4.58
C GLY A 98 12.44 7.11 5.78
N MET A 99 11.33 6.38 5.62
CA MET A 99 10.84 5.48 6.67
C MET A 99 11.77 4.28 6.83
N GLU A 100 11.86 3.73 8.05
CA GLU A 100 12.67 2.53 8.32
C GLU A 100 11.86 1.28 7.92
N ILE A 101 12.35 0.52 6.95
CA ILE A 101 11.68 -0.71 6.49
C ILE A 101 11.97 -1.84 7.48
N VAL A 102 10.92 -2.32 8.15
CA VAL A 102 11.00 -3.32 9.23
C VAL A 102 10.82 -4.73 8.68
N GLU A 103 9.88 -4.92 7.75
CA GLU A 103 9.62 -6.21 7.13
C GLU A 103 9.31 -5.99 5.64
N ARG A 104 9.99 -6.76 4.78
CA ARG A 104 9.74 -6.80 3.35
C ARG A 104 10.12 -8.17 2.79
N HIS A 105 9.28 -8.68 1.90
CA HIS A 105 9.54 -9.91 1.15
C HIS A 105 9.53 -9.63 -0.35
N ASN A 106 10.37 -10.33 -1.09
CA ASN A 106 10.33 -10.29 -2.56
C ASN A 106 9.29 -11.30 -3.07
N HIS A 107 8.72 -11.00 -4.22
CA HIS A 107 8.07 -12.01 -5.03
C HIS A 107 9.11 -13.02 -5.53
N LYS A 108 8.69 -14.27 -5.71
CA LYS A 108 9.55 -15.31 -6.31
C LYS A 108 9.86 -14.98 -7.77
N ASN A 109 8.91 -14.38 -8.46
CA ASN A 109 8.98 -14.02 -9.87
C ASN A 109 8.93 -12.50 -10.04
N GLU A 110 9.46 -12.02 -11.16
CA GLU A 110 9.46 -10.60 -11.48
C GLU A 110 8.02 -10.05 -11.56
N VAL A 111 7.80 -8.88 -10.96
CA VAL A 111 6.55 -8.14 -11.06
C VAL A 111 6.74 -6.98 -12.02
N HIS A 112 6.05 -6.99 -13.16
CA HIS A 112 6.27 -6.03 -14.25
C HIS A 112 5.74 -4.60 -14.01
N TYR A 113 5.32 -4.27 -12.79
CA TYR A 113 4.82 -2.95 -12.40
C TYR A 113 5.81 -2.14 -11.55
N VAL A 114 6.95 -2.74 -11.12
CA VAL A 114 8.07 -2.04 -10.45
C VAL A 114 9.41 -2.62 -10.91
N PRO A 115 10.52 -1.87 -10.86
CA PRO A 115 11.84 -2.42 -11.14
C PRO A 115 12.23 -3.54 -10.17
N ILE A 116 13.12 -4.43 -10.61
CA ILE A 116 13.64 -5.54 -9.79
C ILE A 116 14.18 -5.01 -8.45
N GLY A 117 13.81 -5.68 -7.36
CA GLY A 117 14.21 -5.31 -6.02
C GLY A 117 13.40 -4.16 -5.41
N ASN A 118 12.39 -3.63 -6.12
CA ASN A 118 11.48 -2.61 -5.60
C ASN A 118 10.07 -3.14 -5.27
N ASP A 119 9.91 -4.44 -5.17
CA ASP A 119 8.64 -5.09 -4.87
C ASP A 119 8.47 -5.41 -3.37
N ALA A 120 7.23 -5.54 -2.92
CA ALA A 120 6.91 -5.95 -1.55
C ALA A 120 5.75 -6.94 -1.59
N ALA A 121 6.06 -8.24 -1.51
CA ALA A 121 5.08 -9.32 -1.49
C ALA A 121 4.37 -9.39 -0.14
N VAL A 122 3.05 -9.57 -0.17
CA VAL A 122 2.19 -9.70 1.00
C VAL A 122 1.23 -10.88 0.83
N SER A 123 0.99 -11.59 1.92
CA SER A 123 0.00 -12.66 1.99
C SER A 123 -0.50 -12.74 3.43
N TYR A 124 -1.82 -12.59 3.61
CA TYR A 124 -2.40 -12.49 4.93
C TYR A 124 -2.07 -13.74 5.78
N GLY A 125 -1.62 -13.51 7.01
CA GLY A 125 -1.19 -14.57 7.93
C GLY A 125 0.23 -15.13 7.71
N THR A 126 0.93 -14.74 6.64
CA THR A 126 2.29 -15.28 6.34
C THR A 126 3.34 -14.21 6.00
N LEU A 127 3.10 -13.38 4.98
CA LEU A 127 4.05 -12.36 4.51
C LEU A 127 3.47 -10.97 4.71
N ASP A 128 4.19 -10.08 5.38
CA ASP A 128 3.74 -8.71 5.61
C ASP A 128 4.72 -7.67 5.06
N PHE A 129 4.22 -6.46 4.86
CA PHE A 129 5.03 -5.28 4.62
C PHE A 129 4.90 -4.34 5.82
N LYS A 130 6.03 -4.04 6.47
CA LYS A 130 6.07 -3.20 7.66
C LYS A 130 7.14 -2.12 7.54
N PHE A 131 6.81 -0.93 8.00
CA PHE A 131 7.78 0.15 8.14
C PHE A 131 7.49 0.96 9.41
N LYS A 132 8.54 1.53 9.98
CA LYS A 132 8.47 2.36 11.17
C LYS A 132 8.50 3.83 10.78
N ASN A 133 7.62 4.62 11.37
CA ASN A 133 7.71 6.06 11.33
C ASN A 133 8.84 6.53 12.25
N ILE A 134 9.97 6.92 11.67
CA ILE A 134 11.13 7.41 12.44
C ILE A 134 11.15 8.94 12.60
N SER A 135 10.12 9.63 12.13
CA SER A 135 9.97 11.08 12.35
C SER A 135 9.46 11.37 13.77
N GLU A 136 9.54 12.63 14.17
CA GLU A 136 9.04 13.11 15.47
C GLU A 136 7.52 13.35 15.49
N ASN A 137 6.86 13.25 14.32
CA ASN A 137 5.46 13.61 14.11
C ASN A 137 4.66 12.45 13.52
N THR A 138 3.34 12.57 13.50
CA THR A 138 2.47 11.56 12.85
C THR A 138 2.73 11.54 11.35
N ALA A 139 2.92 10.35 10.80
CA ALA A 139 2.93 10.10 9.36
C ALA A 139 1.53 9.69 8.90
N LYS A 140 1.15 10.06 7.68
CA LYS A 140 -0.13 9.72 7.08
C LYS A 140 0.05 9.17 5.68
N ILE A 141 -0.57 8.04 5.41
CA ILE A 141 -0.56 7.38 4.10
C ILE A 141 -1.69 7.93 3.25
N TYR A 142 -1.41 8.25 2.00
CA TYR A 142 -2.42 8.49 0.98
C TYR A 142 -2.25 7.50 -0.16
N LEU A 143 -3.36 6.90 -0.58
CA LEU A 143 -3.42 5.94 -1.67
C LEU A 143 -4.61 6.25 -2.57
N SER A 144 -4.38 6.26 -3.88
CA SER A 144 -5.45 6.38 -4.88
C SER A 144 -5.20 5.46 -6.07
N VAL A 145 -6.30 5.05 -6.71
CA VAL A 145 -6.28 4.24 -7.93
C VAL A 145 -7.14 4.94 -8.98
N GLU A 146 -6.49 5.58 -9.93
CA GLU A 146 -7.14 6.40 -10.94
C GLU A 146 -6.32 6.46 -12.22
N ASN A 147 -6.99 6.69 -13.36
CA ASN A 147 -6.36 6.90 -14.66
C ASN A 147 -5.38 5.79 -15.11
N GLY A 148 -5.58 4.55 -14.64
CA GLY A 148 -4.70 3.43 -14.96
C GLY A 148 -3.45 3.32 -14.08
N TYR A 149 -3.39 4.06 -12.97
CA TYR A 149 -2.26 4.07 -12.04
C TYR A 149 -2.69 3.85 -10.60
N VAL A 150 -1.76 3.33 -9.81
CA VAL A 150 -1.80 3.36 -8.34
C VAL A 150 -0.82 4.43 -7.89
N TYR A 151 -1.27 5.37 -7.06
CA TYR A 151 -0.44 6.41 -6.46
C TYR A 151 -0.37 6.19 -4.95
N ALA A 152 0.84 6.26 -4.40
CA ALA A 152 1.07 6.28 -2.96
C ALA A 152 1.90 7.51 -2.60
N LYS A 153 1.54 8.17 -1.49
CA LYS A 153 2.42 9.16 -0.86
C LYS A 153 2.31 9.10 0.66
N ILE A 154 3.36 9.55 1.32
CA ILE A 154 3.42 9.68 2.77
C ILE A 154 3.68 11.14 3.11
N CYS A 155 2.82 11.67 3.98
CA CYS A 155 2.95 13.01 4.51
C CYS A 155 3.27 12.96 6.00
N ILE A 156 4.03 13.94 6.49
CA ILE A 156 4.16 14.22 7.93
C ILE A 156 3.19 15.33 8.32
N VAL A 157 2.47 15.12 9.42
CA VAL A 157 1.48 16.04 9.98
C VAL A 157 2.14 16.87 11.09
N SER A 158 2.14 18.21 10.94
CA SER A 158 2.77 19.17 11.86
C SER A 158 1.83 20.29 12.29
#